data_AF-A0AAP9AA42-F1
#
_entry.id   AF-A0AAP9AA42-F1
#
_cell.length_a   1.000
_cell.length_b   1.000
_cell.length_c   1.000
_cell.angle_alpha   90.00
_cell.angle_beta   90.00
_cell.angle_gamma   90.00
#
_symmetry.space_group_name_H-M   'P 1'
#
loop_
_entity.id
_entity.type
_entity.pdbx_description
1 polymer ?
#
loop_
_entity_poly.entity_id
_entity_poly.type
_entity_poly.pdbx_seq_one_letter_code
_entity_poly.pdbx_strand_id
1 'polypeptide(L)'
;MDHSPHSQSRQFFDAALKSFPFVTAVLPSLKERKGPLSPYRKLSKRSEWLREYLNITPGECPAFYYAHDASSEHTAQAFMQALAAKRNICYGDSPGFLYPPTKPPAPAFDVSLRGLKHLFWFSRVNIDSEWLAAERALTVIDFDDLDRTLPGPEHSIIPTEILVQTLSTLKRFFAPVLQLEQEIATRSKTEPSWLLILSNFTSSKLTDESDELELYVQICRKYVTPGSTLFIKKHAGTPTTFIAQLIQQLDNYNAKKLPDSLDCLPIEFLGHVLESCGIISVSSASALLSLLQAPHLIHALTAQNIDKFFRPAHKEYMTLANEKILKNTRQTSPPLRPTPLRIK
;
A
#
# COMPACT_ATOMS: atom_id res chain seq x y z
N MET A 1 -16.72 -6.40 8.47
CA MET A 1 -16.71 -6.27 9.94
C MET A 1 -15.72 -5.20 10.40
N ASP A 2 -14.77 -4.83 9.54
CA ASP A 2 -13.59 -3.99 9.81
C ASP A 2 -13.86 -2.53 10.21
N HIS A 3 -15.08 -2.02 10.06
CA HIS A 3 -15.44 -0.65 10.49
C HIS A 3 -16.50 -0.64 11.60
N SER A 4 -16.81 -1.81 12.18
CA SER A 4 -17.68 -1.86 13.36
C SER A 4 -16.99 -1.16 14.54
N PRO A 5 -17.74 -0.61 15.52
CA PRO A 5 -17.14 0.09 16.67
C PRO A 5 -16.08 -0.71 17.44
N HIS A 6 -16.15 -2.05 17.40
CA HIS A 6 -15.24 -2.94 18.10
C HIS A 6 -14.22 -3.63 17.19
N SER A 7 -14.12 -3.26 15.91
CA SER A 7 -13.11 -3.85 15.04
C SER A 7 -11.71 -3.32 15.37
N GLN A 8 -10.70 -4.17 15.14
CA GLN A 8 -9.30 -3.78 15.30
C GLN A 8 -8.94 -2.59 14.41
N SER A 9 -9.44 -2.55 13.15
CA SER A 9 -9.17 -1.44 12.25
C SER A 9 -9.81 -0.13 12.73
N ARG A 10 -10.99 -0.16 13.35
CA ARG A 10 -11.60 1.04 13.94
C ARG A 10 -10.81 1.54 15.13
N GLN A 11 -10.44 0.65 16.04
CA GLN A 11 -9.59 0.98 17.19
C GLN A 11 -8.26 1.57 16.74
N PHE A 12 -7.69 1.08 15.63
CA PHE A 12 -6.50 1.64 15.03
C PHE A 12 -6.70 3.11 14.60
N PHE A 13 -7.74 3.41 13.82
CA PHE A 13 -8.03 4.78 13.41
C PHE A 13 -8.31 5.70 14.59
N ASP A 14 -9.11 5.26 15.56
CA ASP A 14 -9.42 6.06 16.75
C ASP A 14 -8.15 6.34 17.58
N ALA A 15 -7.21 5.40 17.65
CA ALA A 15 -5.92 5.61 18.31
C ALA A 15 -5.01 6.57 17.53
N ALA A 16 -4.91 6.42 16.20
CA ALA A 16 -4.14 7.32 15.34
C ALA A 16 -4.61 8.78 15.47
N LEU A 17 -5.93 8.98 15.51
CA LEU A 17 -6.53 10.32 15.55
C LEU A 17 -6.38 11.04 16.89
N LYS A 18 -5.97 10.35 17.97
CA LYS A 18 -5.62 11.02 19.23
C LYS A 18 -4.48 12.04 19.06
N SER A 19 -3.60 11.81 18.10
CA SER A 19 -2.54 12.76 17.73
C SER A 19 -3.05 14.01 17.00
N PHE A 20 -4.29 13.99 16.53
CA PHE A 20 -4.88 15.02 15.67
C PHE A 20 -6.27 15.41 16.19
N PRO A 21 -6.38 16.12 17.33
CA PRO A 21 -7.64 16.43 17.98
C PRO A 21 -8.57 17.33 17.16
N PHE A 22 -8.03 17.98 16.12
CA PHE A 22 -8.78 18.78 15.15
C PHE A 22 -9.44 17.93 14.06
N VAL A 23 -9.23 16.60 14.04
CA VAL A 23 -9.81 15.68 13.06
C VAL A 23 -11.00 14.95 13.66
N THR A 24 -12.12 14.98 12.95
CA THR A 24 -13.31 14.18 13.28
C THR A 24 -13.43 13.00 12.34
N ALA A 25 -13.50 11.79 12.88
CA ALA A 25 -13.74 10.58 12.11
C ALA A 25 -15.23 10.45 11.74
N VAL A 26 -15.52 10.34 10.44
CA VAL A 26 -16.86 9.99 9.96
C VAL A 26 -16.79 8.63 9.27
N LEU A 27 -17.58 7.68 9.76
CA LEU A 27 -17.56 6.30 9.30
C LEU A 27 -18.96 5.82 8.92
N PRO A 28 -19.31 5.84 7.63
CA PRO A 28 -20.59 5.34 7.17
C PRO A 28 -20.80 3.88 7.55
N SER A 29 -21.98 3.58 8.07
CA SER A 29 -22.44 2.24 8.45
C SER A 29 -22.38 1.27 7.26
N LEU A 30 -22.46 -0.03 7.54
CA LEU A 30 -22.53 -1.04 6.49
C LEU A 30 -23.74 -0.83 5.56
N LYS A 31 -24.86 -0.37 6.12
CA LYS A 31 -26.09 -0.06 5.36
C LYS A 31 -25.85 1.12 4.42
N GLU A 32 -25.15 2.16 4.87
CA GLU A 32 -24.82 3.33 4.05
C GLU A 32 -23.83 2.97 2.94
N ARG A 33 -22.80 2.19 3.26
CA ARG A 33 -21.80 1.72 2.28
C ARG A 33 -22.39 0.81 1.20
N LYS A 34 -23.26 -0.13 1.59
CA LYS A 34 -23.93 -1.05 0.65
C LYS A 34 -25.16 -0.43 -0.03
N GLY A 35 -25.67 0.68 0.49
CA GLY A 35 -26.86 1.36 -0.01
C GLY A 35 -26.51 2.63 -0.77
N PRO A 36 -26.65 3.82 -0.16
CA PRO A 36 -26.44 5.11 -0.81
C PRO A 36 -25.03 5.30 -1.38
N LEU A 37 -23.97 4.80 -0.73
CA LEU A 37 -22.59 4.94 -1.20
C LEU A 37 -22.12 3.81 -2.12
N SER A 38 -22.98 2.84 -2.41
CA SER A 38 -22.61 1.66 -3.20
C SER A 38 -22.08 2.04 -4.58
N PRO A 39 -21.03 1.37 -5.10
CA PRO A 39 -20.54 1.59 -6.46
C PRO A 39 -21.58 1.27 -7.54
N TYR A 40 -22.62 0.49 -7.21
CA TYR A 40 -23.74 0.19 -8.11
C TYR A 40 -24.75 1.34 -8.25
N ARG A 41 -24.64 2.41 -7.44
CA ARG A 41 -25.45 3.61 -7.58
C ARG A 41 -24.79 4.61 -8.54
N LYS A 42 -25.63 5.43 -9.18
CA LYS A 42 -25.14 6.54 -10.00
C LYS A 42 -24.29 7.48 -9.15
N LEU A 43 -23.16 7.91 -9.70
CA LEU A 43 -22.20 8.82 -9.09
C LEU A 43 -22.88 10.11 -8.61
N SER A 44 -23.79 10.68 -9.41
CA SER A 44 -24.59 11.85 -9.01
C SER A 44 -25.40 11.61 -7.75
N LYS A 45 -26.06 10.44 -7.63
CA LYS A 45 -26.84 10.06 -6.44
C LYS A 45 -25.99 9.83 -5.20
N ARG A 46 -24.77 9.31 -5.38
CA ARG A 46 -23.80 9.19 -4.28
C ARG A 46 -23.33 10.57 -3.81
N SER A 47 -23.05 11.47 -4.75
CA SER A 47 -22.68 12.86 -4.47
C SER A 47 -23.80 13.63 -3.75
N GLU A 48 -25.05 13.53 -4.22
CA GLU A 48 -26.22 14.14 -3.56
C GLU A 48 -26.35 13.66 -2.11
N TRP A 49 -26.31 12.33 -1.90
CA TRP A 49 -26.40 11.76 -0.55
C TRP A 49 -25.25 12.21 0.35
N LEU A 50 -24.02 12.30 -0.17
CA LEU A 50 -22.87 12.79 0.60
C LEU A 50 -23.06 14.23 1.09
N ARG A 51 -23.68 15.10 0.28
CA ARG A 51 -23.99 16.47 0.68
C ARG A 51 -24.97 16.51 1.84
N GLU A 52 -26.03 15.71 1.77
CA GLU A 52 -27.03 15.61 2.83
C GLU A 52 -26.43 15.03 4.11
N TYR A 53 -25.69 13.92 3.97
CA TYR A 53 -25.13 13.17 5.10
C TYR A 53 -24.09 13.96 5.89
N LEU A 54 -23.25 14.73 5.19
CA LEU A 54 -22.19 15.54 5.81
C LEU A 54 -22.59 17.01 6.01
N ASN A 55 -23.82 17.38 5.66
CA ASN A 55 -24.31 18.76 5.68
C ASN A 55 -23.36 19.74 4.94
N ILE A 56 -23.00 19.39 3.70
CA ILE A 56 -22.05 20.15 2.87
C ILE A 56 -22.79 21.07 1.92
N THR A 57 -22.37 22.34 1.89
CA THR A 57 -22.66 23.25 0.79
C THR A 57 -21.51 23.20 -0.25
N PRO A 58 -21.80 22.88 -1.53
CA PRO A 58 -20.77 22.86 -2.57
C PRO A 58 -20.00 24.18 -2.68
N GLY A 59 -18.68 24.14 -2.83
CA GLY A 59 -17.83 25.32 -3.00
C GLY A 59 -17.36 25.99 -1.70
N GLU A 60 -17.95 25.64 -0.55
CA GLU A 60 -17.50 26.17 0.75
C GLU A 60 -16.22 25.48 1.24
N CYS A 61 -16.01 24.22 0.85
CA CYS A 61 -14.82 23.46 1.23
C CYS A 61 -13.55 24.05 0.59
N PRO A 62 -12.56 24.53 1.37
CA PRO A 62 -11.36 25.14 0.82
C PRO A 62 -10.45 24.14 0.10
N ALA A 63 -10.38 22.91 0.60
CA ALA A 63 -9.56 21.86 0.02
C ALA A 63 -10.12 20.49 0.37
N PHE A 64 -10.13 19.58 -0.60
CA PHE A 64 -10.42 18.18 -0.41
C PHE A 64 -9.16 17.35 -0.62
N TYR A 65 -8.75 16.61 0.41
CA TYR A 65 -7.64 15.68 0.38
C TYR A 65 -8.18 14.26 0.29
N TYR A 66 -7.69 13.46 -0.65
CA TYR A 66 -8.11 12.07 -0.77
C TYR A 66 -6.94 11.13 -1.07
N ALA A 67 -6.98 9.96 -0.43
CA ALA A 67 -6.04 8.90 -0.72
C ALA A 67 -6.23 8.44 -2.18
N HIS A 68 -5.12 8.23 -2.87
CA HIS A 68 -5.13 7.60 -4.15
C HIS A 68 -5.61 6.16 -3.97
N ASP A 69 -6.71 5.84 -4.64
CA ASP A 69 -7.22 4.49 -4.72
C ASP A 69 -7.64 4.27 -6.17
N ALA A 70 -6.98 3.32 -6.83
CA ALA A 70 -7.29 2.85 -8.17
C ALA A 70 -8.60 2.01 -8.20
N SER A 71 -9.45 2.13 -7.18
CA SER A 71 -10.72 1.43 -7.16
C SER A 71 -11.62 1.96 -8.28
N SER A 72 -12.11 1.02 -9.09
CA SER A 72 -13.17 1.22 -10.08
C SER A 72 -14.50 1.74 -9.49
N GLU A 73 -14.53 1.99 -8.18
CA GLU A 73 -15.68 2.51 -7.45
C GLU A 73 -15.82 4.03 -7.56
N HIS A 74 -14.82 4.78 -8.03
CA HIS A 74 -14.89 6.23 -8.22
C HIS A 74 -15.38 7.01 -6.97
N THR A 75 -15.03 6.52 -5.77
CA THR A 75 -15.46 7.13 -4.50
C THR A 75 -14.90 8.53 -4.34
N ALA A 76 -13.63 8.76 -4.70
CA ALA A 76 -13.02 10.10 -4.71
C ALA A 76 -13.84 11.08 -5.56
N GLN A 77 -14.34 10.65 -6.73
CA GLN A 77 -15.19 11.49 -7.58
C GLN A 77 -16.53 11.81 -6.94
N ALA A 78 -17.17 10.86 -6.24
CA ALA A 78 -18.42 11.15 -5.56
C ALA A 78 -18.23 12.27 -4.52
N PHE A 79 -17.12 12.26 -3.78
CA PHE A 79 -16.75 13.31 -2.84
C PHE A 79 -16.36 14.62 -3.51
N MET A 80 -15.51 14.59 -4.55
CA MET A 80 -15.14 15.79 -5.31
C MET A 80 -16.39 16.52 -5.84
N GLN A 81 -17.35 15.76 -6.38
CA GLN A 81 -18.61 16.32 -6.89
C GLN A 81 -19.54 16.80 -5.76
N ALA A 82 -19.49 16.18 -4.58
CA ALA A 82 -20.30 16.60 -3.43
C ALA A 82 -19.77 17.89 -2.80
N LEU A 83 -18.45 17.95 -2.62
CA LEU A 83 -17.76 19.08 -1.99
C LEU A 83 -17.62 20.26 -2.94
N ALA A 84 -17.41 19.99 -4.24
CA ALA A 84 -16.97 20.98 -5.23
C ALA A 84 -15.89 21.90 -4.64
N ALA A 85 -14.90 21.30 -3.98
CA ALA A 85 -13.91 22.02 -3.21
C ALA A 85 -13.08 22.94 -4.13
N LYS A 86 -12.58 24.05 -3.57
CA LYS A 86 -11.75 24.99 -4.33
C LYS A 86 -10.44 24.35 -4.81
N ARG A 87 -9.94 23.35 -4.09
CA ARG A 87 -8.70 22.62 -4.38
C ARG A 87 -8.91 21.13 -4.15
N ASN A 88 -8.49 20.30 -5.09
CA ASN A 88 -8.52 18.84 -4.97
C ASN A 88 -7.10 18.30 -4.95
N ILE A 89 -6.71 17.65 -3.86
CA ILE A 89 -5.34 17.18 -3.64
C ILE A 89 -5.40 15.68 -3.40
N CYS A 90 -4.77 14.89 -4.28
CA CYS A 90 -4.64 13.46 -4.07
C CYS A 90 -3.32 13.15 -3.36
N TYR A 91 -3.29 12.08 -2.56
CA TYR A 91 -2.08 11.62 -1.89
C TYR A 91 -1.96 10.09 -1.86
N GLY A 92 -0.77 9.53 -1.97
CA GLY A 92 -0.60 8.07 -1.89
C GLY A 92 0.80 7.58 -2.25
N ASP A 93 1.01 6.28 -2.06
CA ASP A 93 2.25 5.61 -2.41
C ASP A 93 2.25 5.27 -3.91
N SER A 94 3.29 5.73 -4.58
CA SER A 94 3.68 5.29 -5.92
C SER A 94 4.41 3.95 -5.79
N PRO A 95 4.20 2.95 -6.67
CA PRO A 95 3.60 3.01 -8.00
C PRO A 95 2.11 2.67 -7.96
N GLY A 96 1.25 3.65 -8.22
CA GLY A 96 -0.18 3.46 -8.06
C GLY A 96 -0.97 4.59 -8.69
N PHE A 97 -1.23 4.46 -9.99
CA PHE A 97 -2.48 4.83 -10.67
C PHE A 97 -3.19 6.15 -10.35
N LEU A 98 -2.49 7.27 -10.09
CA LEU A 98 -3.10 8.59 -9.80
C LEU A 98 -4.48 8.78 -10.47
N TYR A 99 -5.48 9.12 -9.64
CA TYR A 99 -6.89 9.06 -10.04
C TYR A 99 -7.05 9.83 -11.36
N PRO A 100 -7.59 9.19 -12.41
CA PRO A 100 -7.44 9.71 -13.77
C PRO A 100 -8.08 11.10 -13.86
N PRO A 101 -7.35 12.09 -14.41
CA PRO A 101 -7.87 13.45 -14.54
C PRO A 101 -8.95 13.53 -15.62
N THR A 102 -9.17 12.45 -16.37
CA THR A 102 -10.14 12.35 -17.44
C THR A 102 -11.31 11.45 -17.08
N LYS A 103 -12.49 11.84 -17.57
CA LYS A 103 -13.69 11.02 -17.48
C LYS A 103 -13.46 9.70 -18.24
N PRO A 104 -13.92 8.55 -17.71
CA PRO A 104 -13.88 7.30 -18.45
C PRO A 104 -14.55 7.45 -19.81
N PRO A 105 -13.92 6.99 -20.91
CA PRO A 105 -14.52 7.10 -22.23
C PRO A 105 -15.79 6.25 -22.32
N ALA A 106 -16.73 6.67 -23.16
CA ALA A 106 -17.91 5.88 -23.44
C ALA A 106 -17.49 4.53 -24.06
N PRO A 107 -18.03 3.39 -23.60
CA PRO A 107 -17.77 2.11 -24.23
C PRO A 107 -18.16 2.13 -25.71
N ALA A 108 -17.35 1.48 -26.55
CA ALA A 108 -17.84 1.01 -27.83
C ALA A 108 -19.01 0.03 -27.59
N PHE A 109 -20.03 0.10 -28.44
CA PHE A 109 -21.18 -0.79 -28.33
C PHE A 109 -20.75 -2.24 -28.57
N ASP A 110 -20.86 -3.06 -27.54
CA ASP A 110 -20.54 -4.49 -27.55
C ASP A 110 -21.66 -5.25 -26.81
N VAL A 111 -22.30 -6.18 -27.52
CA VAL A 111 -23.41 -7.00 -27.01
C VAL A 111 -22.95 -8.19 -26.17
N SER A 112 -21.64 -8.42 -26.06
CA SER A 112 -21.09 -9.45 -25.18
C SER A 112 -21.43 -9.17 -23.71
N LEU A 113 -21.40 -10.21 -22.86
CA LEU A 113 -21.54 -10.03 -21.40
C LEU A 113 -20.52 -9.04 -20.83
N ARG A 114 -19.33 -8.94 -21.45
CA ARG A 114 -18.31 -7.96 -21.05
C ARG A 114 -18.72 -6.55 -21.46
N GLY A 115 -19.21 -6.38 -22.68
CA GLY A 115 -19.72 -5.10 -23.19
C GLY A 115 -20.92 -4.58 -22.39
N LEU A 116 -21.90 -5.44 -22.10
CA LEU A 116 -23.05 -5.09 -21.25
C LEU A 116 -22.64 -4.70 -19.83
N LYS A 117 -21.69 -5.43 -19.22
CA LYS A 117 -21.13 -5.04 -17.91
C LYS A 117 -20.45 -3.67 -17.99
N HIS A 118 -19.67 -3.41 -19.04
CA HIS A 118 -18.99 -2.14 -19.21
C HIS A 118 -19.97 -0.98 -19.42
N LEU A 119 -21.02 -1.18 -20.21
CA LEU A 119 -22.09 -0.19 -20.40
C LEU A 119 -22.86 0.08 -19.09
N PHE A 120 -23.16 -0.97 -18.32
CA PHE A 120 -23.76 -0.83 -17.00
C PHE A 120 -22.87 0.02 -16.09
N TRP A 121 -21.58 -0.30 -15.97
CA TRP A 121 -20.64 0.48 -15.16
C TRP A 121 -20.50 1.91 -15.64
N PHE A 122 -20.40 2.12 -16.95
CA PHE A 122 -20.38 3.45 -17.56
C PHE A 122 -21.62 4.25 -17.18
N SER A 123 -22.82 3.66 -17.22
CA SER A 123 -24.07 4.33 -16.82
C SER A 123 -24.10 4.81 -15.36
N ARG A 124 -23.26 4.23 -14.49
CA ARG A 124 -23.14 4.62 -13.08
C ARG A 124 -22.15 5.75 -12.88
N VAL A 125 -21.11 5.83 -13.69
CA VAL A 125 -20.07 6.87 -13.59
C VAL A 125 -20.36 8.08 -14.47
N ASN A 126 -21.20 7.91 -15.49
CA ASN A 126 -21.58 8.97 -16.41
C ASN A 126 -22.44 10.03 -15.68
N ILE A 127 -21.88 11.23 -15.58
CA ILE A 127 -22.51 12.43 -15.03
C ILE A 127 -22.46 13.56 -16.06
N ASP A 128 -23.43 14.46 -15.99
CA ASP A 128 -23.53 15.63 -16.87
C ASP A 128 -22.60 16.77 -16.43
N SER A 129 -22.21 16.78 -15.15
CA SER A 129 -21.25 17.73 -14.59
C SER A 129 -19.82 17.49 -15.10
N GLU A 130 -19.01 18.55 -15.05
CA GLU A 130 -17.59 18.48 -15.37
C GLU A 130 -16.87 17.42 -14.52
N TRP A 131 -15.93 16.72 -15.14
CA TRP A 131 -15.09 15.77 -14.44
C TRP A 131 -14.01 16.48 -13.65
N LEU A 132 -14.13 16.46 -12.32
CA LEU A 132 -13.14 17.06 -11.43
C LEU A 132 -11.88 16.19 -11.33
N ALA A 133 -10.73 16.84 -11.40
CA ALA A 133 -9.42 16.23 -11.24
C ALA A 133 -8.70 16.82 -10.02
N ALA A 134 -7.65 16.13 -9.56
CA ALA A 134 -6.71 16.75 -8.62
C ALA A 134 -5.86 17.81 -9.33
N GLU A 135 -5.63 18.93 -8.65
CA GLU A 135 -4.63 19.91 -9.08
C GLU A 135 -3.21 19.44 -8.73
N ARG A 136 -3.07 18.65 -7.65
CA ARG A 136 -1.80 18.24 -7.08
C ARG A 136 -1.85 16.82 -6.54
N ALA A 137 -0.78 16.08 -6.78
CA ALA A 137 -0.51 14.77 -6.24
C ALA A 137 0.64 14.86 -5.23
N LEU A 138 0.34 14.54 -3.97
CA LEU A 138 1.33 14.43 -2.91
C LEU A 138 1.77 12.98 -2.78
N THR A 139 3.03 12.70 -3.07
CA THR A 139 3.58 11.35 -2.91
C THR A 139 4.85 11.42 -2.09
N VAL A 140 5.18 10.32 -1.44
CA VAL A 140 6.48 10.22 -0.75
C VAL A 140 7.60 9.92 -1.77
N ILE A 141 7.28 9.23 -2.87
CA ILE A 141 8.23 8.87 -3.93
C ILE A 141 7.63 9.20 -5.29
N ASP A 142 8.47 9.62 -6.23
CA ASP A 142 8.07 9.75 -7.63
C ASP A 142 8.52 8.51 -8.43
N PHE A 143 7.57 7.69 -8.88
CA PHE A 143 7.87 6.57 -9.79
C PHE A 143 7.79 6.96 -11.27
N ASP A 144 7.60 8.26 -11.57
CA ASP A 144 7.42 8.79 -12.92
C ASP A 144 6.26 8.05 -13.65
N ASP A 145 5.15 7.91 -12.92
CA ASP A 145 3.92 7.26 -13.39
C ASP A 145 2.92 8.24 -14.00
N LEU A 146 3.21 9.54 -13.94
CA LEU A 146 2.36 10.59 -14.49
C LEU A 146 2.52 10.69 -16.00
N ASP A 147 1.38 10.68 -16.69
CA ASP A 147 1.32 11.12 -18.08
C ASP A 147 1.49 12.65 -18.12
N ARG A 148 2.72 13.09 -18.42
CA ARG A 148 3.10 14.51 -18.50
C ARG A 148 2.39 15.25 -19.63
N THR A 149 1.66 14.56 -20.51
CA THR A 149 0.83 15.20 -21.54
C THR A 149 -0.51 15.70 -20.99
N LEU A 150 -0.92 15.23 -19.80
CA LEU A 150 -2.14 15.67 -19.14
C LEU A 150 -1.88 16.95 -18.31
N PRO A 151 -2.87 17.86 -18.21
CA PRO A 151 -2.71 19.15 -17.55
C PRO A 151 -2.51 19.09 -16.03
N GLY A 152 -2.60 17.90 -15.44
CA GLY A 152 -2.38 17.67 -14.03
C GLY A 152 -2.58 16.19 -13.66
N PRO A 153 -2.40 15.84 -12.38
CA PRO A 153 -2.00 16.74 -11.29
C PRO A 153 -0.52 17.15 -11.34
N GLU A 154 -0.19 18.34 -10.83
CA GLU A 154 1.19 18.69 -10.49
C GLU A 154 1.72 17.71 -9.44
N HIS A 155 2.94 17.21 -9.65
CA HIS A 155 3.56 16.32 -8.69
C HIS A 155 4.28 17.12 -7.58
N SER A 156 4.12 16.70 -6.32
CA SER A 156 4.86 17.26 -5.20
C SER A 156 5.29 16.15 -4.25
N ILE A 157 6.59 16.08 -4.02
CA ILE A 157 7.19 15.10 -3.12
C ILE A 157 7.04 15.60 -1.68
N ILE A 158 6.49 14.76 -0.81
CA ILE A 158 6.42 14.98 0.62
C ILE A 158 7.84 14.84 1.19
N PRO A 159 8.37 15.87 1.89
CA PRO A 159 9.68 15.78 2.53
C PRO A 159 9.77 14.59 3.48
N THR A 160 10.90 13.86 3.42
CA THR A 160 11.14 12.68 4.26
C THR A 160 11.04 13.00 5.75
N GLU A 161 11.44 14.21 6.17
CA GLU A 161 11.38 14.66 7.56
C GLU A 161 9.92 14.70 8.06
N ILE A 162 9.00 15.15 7.21
CA ILE A 162 7.56 15.19 7.51
C ILE A 162 7.01 13.76 7.64
N LEU A 163 7.42 12.85 6.75
CA LEU A 163 7.05 11.43 6.85
C LEU A 163 7.52 10.84 8.18
N VAL A 164 8.82 10.95 8.49
CA VAL A 164 9.41 10.38 9.71
C VAL A 164 8.75 10.94 10.97
N GLN A 165 8.49 12.26 11.01
CA GLN A 165 7.79 12.90 12.12
C GLN A 165 6.34 12.39 12.26
N THR A 166 5.64 12.21 11.14
CA THR A 166 4.26 11.71 11.12
C THR A 166 4.18 10.27 11.62
N LEU A 167 5.05 9.39 11.11
CA LEU A 167 5.17 8.00 11.57
C LEU A 167 5.46 7.92 13.07
N SER A 168 6.44 8.70 13.54
CA SER A 168 6.81 8.76 14.96
C SER A 168 5.65 9.23 15.84
N THR A 169 4.86 10.19 15.37
CA THR A 169 3.70 10.73 16.09
C THR A 169 2.57 9.70 16.17
N LEU A 170 2.23 9.06 15.04
CA LEU A 170 1.21 8.02 14.98
C LEU A 170 1.56 6.84 15.89
N LYS A 171 2.80 6.36 15.83
CA LYS A 171 3.32 5.21 16.58
C LYS A 171 3.11 5.29 18.09
N ARG A 172 3.13 6.49 18.69
CA ARG A 172 3.01 6.69 20.16
C ARG A 172 1.76 6.08 20.77
N PHE A 173 0.70 5.92 19.99
CA PHE A 173 -0.58 5.38 20.45
C PHE A 173 -0.77 3.89 20.12
N PHE A 174 0.25 3.22 19.59
CA PHE A 174 0.21 1.82 19.16
C PHE A 174 1.07 0.93 20.04
N ALA A 175 0.57 0.61 21.24
CA ALA A 175 1.25 -0.28 22.20
C ALA A 175 1.70 -1.63 21.60
N PRO A 176 0.93 -2.33 20.74
CA PRO A 176 1.38 -3.59 20.14
C PRO A 176 2.65 -3.45 19.28
N VAL A 177 2.81 -2.33 18.57
CA VAL A 177 4.02 -2.04 17.79
C VAL A 177 5.22 -1.87 18.71
N LEU A 178 5.06 -1.10 19.78
CA LEU A 178 6.12 -0.84 20.76
C LEU A 178 6.57 -2.13 21.47
N GLN A 179 5.62 -3.00 21.83
CA GLN A 179 5.91 -4.29 22.45
C GLN A 179 6.66 -5.21 21.50
N LEU A 180 6.19 -5.36 20.25
CA LEU A 180 6.89 -6.19 19.25
C LEU A 180 8.32 -5.69 19.05
N GLU A 181 8.51 -4.39 18.87
CA GLU A 181 9.85 -3.84 18.66
C GLU A 181 10.78 -4.11 19.83
N GLN A 182 10.30 -4.05 21.06
CA GLN A 182 11.09 -4.41 22.25
C GLN A 182 11.47 -5.90 22.26
N GLU A 183 10.53 -6.78 21.89
CA GLU A 183 10.79 -8.22 21.78
C GLU A 183 11.83 -8.53 20.70
N ILE A 184 11.70 -7.91 19.53
CA ILE A 184 12.63 -8.06 18.41
C ILE A 184 14.00 -7.48 18.80
N ALA A 185 14.05 -6.27 19.36
CA ALA A 185 15.29 -5.63 19.83
C ALA A 185 16.07 -6.53 20.79
N THR A 186 15.36 -7.18 21.71
CA THR A 186 15.99 -8.05 22.72
C THR A 186 16.60 -9.28 22.07
N ARG A 187 15.93 -9.87 21.07
CA ARG A 187 16.41 -11.05 20.34
C ARG A 187 17.52 -10.73 19.35
N SER A 188 17.43 -9.61 18.63
CA SER A 188 18.41 -9.18 17.63
C SER A 188 19.80 -8.91 18.21
N LYS A 189 19.91 -8.75 19.55
CA LYS A 189 21.20 -8.66 20.25
C LYS A 189 21.97 -9.98 20.29
N THR A 190 21.28 -11.12 20.21
CA THR A 190 21.89 -12.45 20.36
C THR A 190 21.95 -13.21 19.04
N GLU A 191 21.04 -12.93 18.11
CA GLU A 191 20.94 -13.64 16.82
C GLU A 191 20.56 -12.70 15.68
N PRO A 192 21.12 -12.86 14.46
CA PRO A 192 20.66 -12.15 13.28
C PRO A 192 19.18 -12.44 13.00
N SER A 193 18.39 -11.36 12.89
CA SER A 193 16.97 -11.43 12.58
C SER A 193 16.67 -10.81 11.22
N TRP A 194 15.76 -11.45 10.48
CA TRP A 194 15.35 -11.02 9.15
C TRP A 194 13.85 -10.78 9.10
N LEU A 195 13.43 -9.81 8.28
CA LEU A 195 12.03 -9.55 7.98
C LEU A 195 11.79 -9.71 6.49
N LEU A 196 10.97 -10.69 6.12
CA LEU A 196 10.46 -10.87 4.77
C LEU A 196 9.11 -10.18 4.63
N ILE A 197 9.04 -9.20 3.72
CA ILE A 197 7.82 -8.47 3.36
C ILE A 197 7.25 -9.09 2.10
N LEU A 198 6.06 -9.66 2.21
CA LEU A 198 5.38 -10.30 1.08
C LEU A 198 4.63 -9.28 0.24
N SER A 199 4.59 -9.53 -1.06
CA SER A 199 3.62 -8.96 -1.99
C SER A 199 2.36 -9.84 -2.06
N ASN A 200 1.47 -9.57 -2.99
CA ASN A 200 0.24 -10.32 -3.25
C ASN A 200 0.16 -10.81 -4.71
N PHE A 201 1.26 -11.27 -5.30
CA PHE A 201 1.36 -11.50 -6.75
C PHE A 201 0.32 -12.49 -7.27
N THR A 202 0.05 -13.58 -6.54
CA THR A 202 -0.99 -14.57 -6.86
C THR A 202 -2.39 -13.95 -6.78
N SER A 203 -2.67 -13.19 -5.72
CA SER A 203 -3.98 -12.52 -5.56
C SER A 203 -4.23 -11.46 -6.64
N SER A 204 -3.14 -10.84 -7.11
CA SER A 204 -3.13 -9.90 -8.24
C SER A 204 -3.09 -10.59 -9.61
N LYS A 205 -3.13 -11.94 -9.65
CA LYS A 205 -3.12 -12.79 -10.86
C LYS A 205 -1.86 -12.66 -11.73
N LEU A 206 -0.78 -12.16 -11.16
CA LEU A 206 0.51 -11.94 -11.84
C LEU A 206 1.31 -13.25 -11.97
N THR A 207 1.08 -14.18 -11.06
CA THR A 207 1.70 -15.51 -10.98
C THR A 207 0.68 -16.53 -10.42
N ASP A 208 1.10 -17.78 -10.27
CA ASP A 208 0.38 -18.85 -9.60
C ASP A 208 0.95 -19.08 -8.19
N GLU A 209 0.15 -19.67 -7.29
CA GLU A 209 0.51 -19.83 -5.87
C GLU A 209 1.82 -20.59 -5.65
N SER A 210 2.04 -21.67 -6.41
CA SER A 210 3.26 -22.48 -6.33
C SER A 210 4.51 -21.71 -6.73
N ASP A 211 4.41 -20.87 -7.77
CA ASP A 211 5.52 -20.07 -8.27
C ASP A 211 5.84 -18.92 -7.32
N GLU A 212 4.83 -18.31 -6.70
CA GLU A 212 5.06 -17.29 -5.66
C GLU A 212 5.70 -17.88 -4.40
N LEU A 213 5.31 -19.09 -3.97
CA LEU A 213 5.95 -19.80 -2.86
C LEU A 213 7.41 -20.10 -3.16
N GLU A 214 7.71 -20.71 -4.31
CA GLU A 214 9.08 -21.05 -4.71
C GLU A 214 9.94 -19.78 -4.84
N LEU A 215 9.38 -18.68 -5.38
CA LEU A 215 10.06 -17.38 -5.41
C LEU A 215 10.54 -16.95 -4.03
N TYR A 216 9.67 -16.95 -3.01
CA TYR A 216 10.06 -16.54 -1.66
C TYR A 216 11.07 -17.51 -1.04
N VAL A 217 10.92 -18.83 -1.26
CA VAL A 217 11.89 -19.83 -0.79
C VAL A 217 13.28 -19.60 -1.41
N GLN A 218 13.36 -19.34 -2.71
CA GLN A 218 14.63 -19.04 -3.39
C GLN A 218 15.27 -17.75 -2.88
N ILE A 219 14.46 -16.71 -2.65
CA ILE A 219 14.92 -15.47 -2.05
C ILE A 219 15.49 -15.71 -0.66
N CYS A 220 14.79 -16.43 0.22
CA CYS A 220 15.28 -16.75 1.56
C CYS A 220 16.57 -17.56 1.52
N ARG A 221 16.66 -18.60 0.67
CA ARG A 221 17.89 -19.39 0.48
C ARG A 221 19.08 -18.56 0.04
N LYS A 222 18.85 -17.51 -0.75
CA LYS A 222 19.91 -16.64 -1.27
C LYS A 222 20.43 -15.63 -0.24
N TYR A 223 19.55 -15.08 0.60
CA TYR A 223 19.89 -13.92 1.44
C TYR A 223 19.91 -14.23 2.95
N VAL A 224 19.26 -15.29 3.41
CA VAL A 224 19.11 -15.61 4.83
C VAL A 224 19.89 -16.87 5.16
N THR A 225 20.74 -16.80 6.19
CA THR A 225 21.47 -17.96 6.70
C THR A 225 20.50 -18.97 7.35
N PRO A 226 20.58 -20.27 7.03
CA PRO A 226 19.80 -21.30 7.72
C PRO A 226 19.94 -21.23 9.24
N GLY A 227 18.86 -21.53 9.96
CA GLY A 227 18.76 -21.41 11.42
C GLY A 227 18.47 -19.99 11.93
N SER A 228 18.58 -18.95 11.10
CA SER A 228 18.25 -17.57 11.50
C SER A 228 16.77 -17.39 11.81
N THR A 229 16.45 -16.39 12.64
CA THR A 229 15.06 -15.96 12.85
C THR A 229 14.55 -15.19 11.63
N LEU A 230 13.43 -15.63 11.07
CA LEU A 230 12.79 -15.00 9.91
C LEU A 230 11.35 -14.61 10.25
N PHE A 231 11.11 -13.32 10.40
CA PHE A 231 9.77 -12.76 10.53
C PHE A 231 9.14 -12.59 9.15
N ILE A 232 7.86 -12.91 9.03
CA ILE A 232 7.09 -12.76 7.78
C ILE A 232 5.98 -11.72 8.00
N LYS A 233 6.07 -10.59 7.29
CA LYS A 233 4.98 -9.61 7.18
C LYS A 233 4.17 -9.92 5.94
N LYS A 234 2.91 -10.35 6.12
CA LYS A 234 2.01 -10.55 4.99
C LYS A 234 1.50 -9.23 4.40
N HIS A 235 1.20 -9.24 3.10
CA HIS A 235 0.34 -8.23 2.49
C HIS A 235 -1.11 -8.43 2.97
N ALA A 236 -1.90 -7.35 3.02
CA ALA A 236 -3.29 -7.40 3.50
C ALA A 236 -4.13 -8.42 2.71
N GLY A 237 -3.90 -8.50 1.39
CA GLY A 237 -4.55 -9.43 0.48
C GLY A 237 -4.02 -10.87 0.49
N THR A 238 -2.92 -11.19 1.18
CA THR A 238 -2.35 -12.54 1.19
C THR A 238 -3.15 -13.47 2.12
N PRO A 239 -3.61 -14.64 1.66
CA PRO A 239 -4.34 -15.61 2.48
C PRO A 239 -3.48 -16.20 3.60
N THR A 240 -4.09 -16.53 4.75
CA THR A 240 -3.39 -17.20 5.86
C THR A 240 -2.85 -18.58 5.47
N THR A 241 -3.53 -19.29 4.56
CA THR A 241 -3.10 -20.60 4.05
C THR A 241 -1.76 -20.51 3.32
N PHE A 242 -1.56 -19.45 2.52
CA PHE A 242 -0.30 -19.17 1.84
C PHE A 242 0.86 -19.02 2.84
N ILE A 243 0.61 -18.30 3.94
CA ILE A 243 1.62 -18.09 4.99
C ILE A 243 1.98 -19.41 5.66
N ALA A 244 1.01 -20.27 5.95
CA ALA A 244 1.25 -21.56 6.58
C ALA A 244 2.12 -22.46 5.67
N GLN A 245 1.81 -22.52 4.37
CA GLN A 245 2.61 -23.25 3.38
C GLN A 245 4.03 -22.68 3.27
N LEU A 246 4.18 -21.35 3.23
CA LEU A 246 5.49 -20.71 3.17
C LEU A 246 6.35 -21.04 4.39
N ILE A 247 5.78 -20.97 5.60
CA ILE A 247 6.49 -21.35 6.84
C ILE A 247 6.92 -22.81 6.78
N GLN A 248 6.06 -23.72 6.29
CA GLN A 248 6.40 -25.13 6.14
C GLN A 248 7.57 -25.36 5.17
N GLN A 249 7.65 -24.61 4.07
CA GLN A 249 8.75 -24.72 3.11
C GLN A 249 10.06 -24.03 3.58
N LEU A 250 9.99 -23.24 4.64
CA LEU A 250 11.10 -22.56 5.28
C LEU A 250 11.52 -23.26 6.59
N ASP A 251 11.36 -24.58 6.66
CA ASP A 251 11.68 -25.44 7.81
C ASP A 251 13.14 -25.34 8.31
N ASN A 252 14.07 -25.01 7.41
CA ASN A 252 15.47 -24.76 7.72
C ASN A 252 15.73 -23.41 8.43
N TYR A 253 14.68 -22.64 8.71
CA TYR A 253 14.73 -21.35 9.39
C TYR A 253 13.80 -21.35 10.61
N ASN A 254 14.05 -20.44 11.56
CA ASN A 254 13.07 -20.14 12.61
C ASN A 254 12.04 -19.13 12.06
N ALA A 255 11.25 -19.58 11.08
CA ALA A 255 10.27 -18.76 10.37
C ALA A 255 8.98 -18.58 11.18
N LYS A 256 8.54 -17.33 11.34
CA LYS A 256 7.31 -16.98 12.05
C LYS A 256 6.60 -15.80 11.40
N LYS A 257 5.28 -15.89 11.33
CA LYS A 257 4.45 -14.74 10.96
C LYS A 257 4.53 -13.67 12.05
N LEU A 258 4.50 -12.40 11.65
CA LEU A 258 4.21 -11.32 12.61
C LEU A 258 2.80 -11.46 13.22
N PRO A 259 2.56 -10.95 14.44
CA PRO A 259 1.25 -10.99 15.07
C PRO A 259 0.14 -10.42 14.18
N ASP A 260 -1.03 -11.04 14.21
CA ASP A 260 -2.20 -10.64 13.41
C ASP A 260 -2.63 -9.19 13.67
N SER A 261 -2.39 -8.67 14.88
CA SER A 261 -2.66 -7.28 15.25
C SER A 261 -1.87 -6.26 14.42
N LEU A 262 -0.81 -6.70 13.73
CA LEU A 262 0.05 -5.86 12.89
C LEU A 262 -0.22 -6.08 11.40
N ASP A 263 -1.10 -7.01 11.01
CA ASP A 263 -1.35 -7.33 9.62
C ASP A 263 -1.84 -6.12 8.82
N CYS A 264 -2.67 -5.28 9.44
CA CYS A 264 -3.22 -4.07 8.85
C CYS A 264 -2.32 -2.84 9.00
N LEU A 265 -1.16 -2.97 9.64
CA LEU A 265 -0.26 -1.84 9.86
C LEU A 265 0.73 -1.68 8.71
N PRO A 266 1.01 -0.44 8.31
CA PRO A 266 2.10 -0.14 7.39
C PRO A 266 3.43 -0.57 8.00
N ILE A 267 4.34 -1.10 7.18
CA ILE A 267 5.61 -1.65 7.64
C ILE A 267 6.52 -0.57 8.20
N GLU A 268 6.35 0.66 7.72
CA GLU A 268 7.01 1.89 8.11
C GLU A 268 6.83 2.20 9.61
N PHE A 269 5.81 1.63 10.27
CA PHE A 269 5.62 1.79 11.72
C PHE A 269 6.63 0.99 12.54
N LEU A 270 7.25 -0.05 11.96
CA LEU A 270 8.21 -0.93 12.62
C LEU A 270 9.65 -0.37 12.55
N GLY A 271 9.81 0.94 12.76
CA GLY A 271 11.10 1.65 12.63
C GLY A 271 12.29 0.96 13.28
N HIS A 272 12.16 0.44 14.50
CA HIS A 272 13.29 -0.23 15.15
C HIS A 272 13.58 -1.62 14.56
N VAL A 273 12.55 -2.31 14.03
CA VAL A 273 12.75 -3.55 13.26
C VAL A 273 13.51 -3.22 11.96
N LEU A 274 13.16 -2.13 11.28
CA LEU A 274 13.82 -1.68 10.06
C LEU A 274 15.31 -1.36 10.30
N GLU A 275 15.65 -0.80 11.45
CA GLU A 275 17.03 -0.49 11.84
C GLU A 275 17.84 -1.73 12.23
N SER A 276 17.22 -2.68 12.93
CA SER A 276 17.92 -3.80 13.60
C SER A 276 17.91 -5.13 12.85
N CYS A 277 17.04 -5.29 11.85
CA CYS A 277 16.90 -6.54 11.09
C CYS A 277 17.38 -6.39 9.65
N GLY A 278 17.78 -7.50 9.03
CA GLY A 278 17.89 -7.57 7.57
C GLY A 278 16.49 -7.54 6.95
N ILE A 279 16.24 -6.61 6.03
CA ILE A 279 14.90 -6.43 5.45
C ILE A 279 14.90 -6.94 4.01
N ILE A 280 13.99 -7.85 3.68
CA ILE A 280 13.83 -8.40 2.33
C ILE A 280 12.46 -8.01 1.81
N SER A 281 12.42 -7.31 0.69
CA SER A 281 11.19 -6.91 0.00
C SER A 281 11.29 -7.18 -1.50
N VAL A 282 10.14 -7.45 -2.12
CA VAL A 282 9.99 -7.70 -3.57
C VAL A 282 9.07 -6.67 -4.25
N SER A 283 8.72 -5.59 -3.55
CA SER A 283 7.69 -4.64 -3.97
C SER A 283 8.14 -3.18 -3.78
N SER A 284 7.23 -2.25 -4.06
CA SER A 284 7.40 -0.81 -3.87
C SER A 284 7.76 -0.39 -2.45
N ALA A 285 7.43 -1.23 -1.45
CA ALA A 285 7.89 -1.04 -0.08
C ALA A 285 9.41 -0.86 -0.01
N SER A 286 10.19 -1.47 -0.92
CA SER A 286 11.64 -1.25 -0.98
C SER A 286 12.02 0.23 -1.20
N ALA A 287 11.33 0.91 -2.11
CA ALA A 287 11.61 2.31 -2.37
C ALA A 287 11.25 3.17 -1.15
N LEU A 288 10.07 2.94 -0.55
CA LEU A 288 9.59 3.65 0.64
C LEU A 288 10.51 3.45 1.84
N LEU A 289 10.89 2.21 2.12
CA LEU A 289 11.81 1.86 3.20
C LEU A 289 13.22 2.43 2.98
N SER A 290 13.64 2.69 1.73
CA SER A 290 14.92 3.34 1.45
C SER A 290 14.98 4.81 1.87
N LEU A 291 13.82 5.44 2.06
CA LEU A 291 13.73 6.78 2.64
C LEU A 291 13.76 6.76 4.18
N LEU A 292 13.54 5.60 4.78
CA LEU A 292 13.62 5.37 6.21
C LEU A 292 14.99 4.80 6.60
N GLN A 293 15.30 4.78 7.90
CA GLN A 293 16.54 4.18 8.41
C GLN A 293 16.47 2.65 8.35
N ALA A 294 16.62 2.08 7.15
CA ALA A 294 16.67 0.64 6.88
C ALA A 294 18.01 0.23 6.26
N PRO A 295 19.13 0.24 7.03
CA PRO A 295 20.49 0.09 6.50
C PRO A 295 20.77 -1.28 5.85
N HIS A 296 19.95 -2.29 6.15
CA HIS A 296 20.10 -3.66 5.67
C HIS A 296 18.94 -4.08 4.74
N LEU A 297 18.38 -3.12 4.01
CA LEU A 297 17.34 -3.36 3.04
C LEU A 297 17.88 -4.04 1.76
N ILE A 298 17.20 -5.11 1.36
CA ILE A 298 17.42 -5.86 0.13
C ILE A 298 16.12 -5.85 -0.67
N HIS A 299 16.17 -5.22 -1.85
CA HIS A 299 15.18 -5.46 -2.88
C HIS A 299 15.54 -6.75 -3.64
N ALA A 300 14.73 -7.79 -3.48
CA ALA A 300 15.08 -9.16 -3.88
C ALA A 300 14.44 -9.64 -5.20
N LEU A 301 13.54 -8.85 -5.80
CA LEU A 301 12.94 -9.22 -7.08
C LEU A 301 13.93 -8.90 -8.22
N THR A 302 14.37 -9.92 -8.94
CA THR A 302 15.31 -9.79 -10.07
C THR A 302 14.62 -10.04 -11.40
N ALA A 303 15.24 -9.59 -12.50
CA ALA A 303 14.77 -9.92 -13.84
C ALA A 303 14.67 -11.45 -14.08
N GLN A 304 15.60 -12.25 -13.55
CA GLN A 304 15.51 -13.72 -13.67
C GLN A 304 14.30 -14.27 -12.92
N ASN A 305 13.99 -13.73 -11.74
CA ASN A 305 12.80 -14.13 -10.99
C ASN A 305 11.52 -13.79 -11.77
N ILE A 306 11.47 -12.60 -12.38
CA ILE A 306 10.33 -12.17 -13.20
C ILE A 306 10.13 -13.12 -14.38
N ASP A 307 11.22 -13.42 -15.12
CA ASP A 307 11.14 -14.33 -16.26
C ASP A 307 10.75 -15.76 -15.85
N LYS A 308 11.22 -16.23 -14.71
CA LYS A 308 10.96 -17.61 -14.27
C LYS A 308 9.56 -17.82 -13.71
N PHE A 309 9.09 -16.90 -12.87
CA PHE A 309 7.92 -17.13 -12.01
C PHE A 309 6.66 -16.35 -12.40
N PHE A 310 6.75 -15.38 -13.31
CA PHE A 310 5.58 -14.57 -13.68
C PHE A 310 4.97 -15.02 -15.00
N ARG A 311 3.64 -14.89 -15.09
CA ARG A 311 2.89 -15.25 -16.29
C ARG A 311 3.38 -14.42 -17.49
N PRO A 312 3.50 -15.00 -18.70
CA PRO A 312 4.05 -14.30 -19.86
C PRO A 312 3.41 -12.94 -20.15
N ALA A 313 2.08 -12.84 -20.01
CA ALA A 313 1.32 -11.61 -20.26
C ALA A 313 1.62 -10.45 -19.28
N HIS A 314 2.32 -10.73 -18.17
CA HIS A 314 2.60 -9.75 -17.12
C HIS A 314 4.09 -9.46 -16.94
N LYS A 315 4.99 -10.19 -17.63
CA LYS A 315 6.44 -10.05 -17.47
C LYS A 315 6.93 -8.63 -17.79
N GLU A 316 6.48 -8.04 -18.90
CA GLU A 316 6.89 -6.69 -19.29
C GLU A 316 6.48 -5.65 -18.25
N TYR A 317 5.22 -5.68 -17.83
CA TYR A 317 4.71 -4.82 -16.76
C TYR A 317 5.55 -4.97 -15.47
N MET A 318 5.81 -6.21 -15.06
CA MET A 318 6.59 -6.47 -13.85
C MET A 318 8.03 -6.00 -13.97
N THR A 319 8.68 -6.18 -15.13
CA THR A 319 10.03 -5.68 -15.38
C THR A 319 10.09 -4.16 -15.26
N LEU A 320 9.19 -3.44 -15.94
CA LEU A 320 9.12 -1.98 -15.90
C LEU A 320 8.83 -1.47 -14.48
N ALA A 321 7.89 -2.08 -13.77
CA ALA A 321 7.59 -1.74 -12.38
C ALA A 321 8.82 -1.98 -11.48
N ASN A 322 9.51 -3.10 -11.66
CA ASN A 322 10.69 -3.46 -10.88
C ASN A 322 11.86 -2.50 -11.12
N GLU A 323 12.10 -2.07 -12.36
CA GLU A 323 13.10 -1.07 -12.71
C GLU A 323 12.84 0.27 -12.04
N LYS A 324 11.57 0.72 -12.01
CA LYS A 324 11.17 1.94 -11.29
C LYS A 324 11.39 1.83 -9.78
N ILE A 325 11.10 0.68 -9.18
CA ILE A 325 11.39 0.39 -7.76
C ILE A 325 12.90 0.46 -7.51
N LEU A 326 13.69 -0.20 -8.34
CA LEU A 326 15.16 -0.24 -8.22
C LEU A 326 15.79 1.15 -8.35
N LYS A 327 15.31 1.98 -9.29
CA LYS A 327 15.78 3.37 -9.45
C LYS A 327 15.55 4.20 -8.18
N ASN A 328 14.45 3.96 -7.47
CA ASN A 328 14.08 4.68 -6.25
C ASN A 328 14.57 4.02 -4.95
N THR A 329 15.03 2.77 -5.03
CA THR A 329 15.70 2.09 -3.92
C THR A 329 17.16 2.52 -3.96
N ARG A 330 17.58 3.41 -3.04
CA ARG A 330 19.01 3.78 -2.93
C ARG A 330 19.79 2.48 -2.76
N GLN A 331 20.69 2.17 -3.69
CA GLN A 331 21.61 1.05 -3.51
C GLN A 331 22.53 1.39 -2.33
N THR A 332 22.12 1.03 -1.11
CA THR A 332 23.07 0.77 -0.02
C THR A 332 23.80 -0.49 -0.42
N SER A 333 24.84 -0.34 -1.26
CA SER A 333 25.85 -1.38 -1.44
C SER A 333 26.29 -1.83 -0.04
N PRO A 334 26.29 -3.13 0.26
CA PRO A 334 26.69 -3.59 1.59
C PRO A 334 28.14 -3.17 1.84
N PRO A 335 28.51 -2.75 3.07
CA PRO A 335 29.92 -2.77 3.45
C PRO A 335 30.37 -4.23 3.45
N LEU A 336 31.06 -4.62 2.38
CA LEU A 336 31.82 -5.86 2.30
C LEU A 336 32.96 -5.81 3.33
N ARG A 337 32.76 -6.43 4.49
CA ARG A 337 33.59 -7.50 5.09
C ARG A 337 33.47 -7.54 6.62
N PRO A 338 33.45 -8.74 7.21
CA PRO A 338 33.62 -8.91 8.65
C PRO A 338 35.06 -8.54 9.04
N THR A 339 35.21 -7.65 10.03
CA THR A 339 36.48 -7.46 10.71
C THR A 339 36.77 -8.72 11.52
N PRO A 340 37.91 -9.40 11.33
CA PRO A 340 38.24 -10.53 12.18
C PRO A 340 38.51 -10.03 13.59
N LEU A 341 37.83 -10.63 14.57
CA LEU A 341 38.15 -10.49 15.98
C LEU A 341 39.64 -10.81 16.17
N ARG A 342 40.44 -9.79 16.48
CA ARG A 342 41.79 -9.98 16.99
C ARG A 342 41.67 -10.54 18.41
N ILE A 343 42.02 -11.80 18.54
CA ILE A 343 42.36 -12.41 19.82
C ILE A 343 43.62 -11.71 20.34
N LYS A 344 43.53 -11.14 21.54
CA LYS A 344 44.65 -11.02 22.48
C LYS A 344 44.14 -11.32 23.88
#